data_AF-A0A534YH32-F1
#
_entry.id   AF-A0A534YH32-F1
#
_cell.length_a   1.000
_cell.length_b   1.000
_cell.length_c   1.000
_cell.angle_alpha   90.00
_cell.angle_beta   90.00
_cell.angle_gamma   90.00
#
_symmetry.space_group_name_H-M   'P 1'
#
loop_
_entity.id
_entity.type
_entity.pdbx_description
1 polymer ?
#
loop_
_entity_poly.entity_id
_entity_poly.type
_entity_poly.pdbx_seq_one_letter_code
_entity_poly.pdbx_strand_id
1 'polypeptide(L)'
;RLRRAAAADGNDRLDAVVLAFAGLRRLGLEANVTELLPVELSLPAAGQGALAIEARLGSPGETACTPLDDARTSRCVRAERAFLARVGGGCTLPIAAYAVEEGPTLWLRAVIGGRDRRGGVTLHRSEARGSAPEALGTKVAEDILDRGGLPLLDASRAQAVGLPEANHT
;
A
#
# COMPACT_ATOMS: atom_id res chain seq x y z
N ARG A 1 3.15 -6.97 24.96
CA ARG A 1 1.89 -7.29 24.24
C ARG A 1 1.41 -6.03 23.53
N LEU A 2 1.44 -6.03 22.21
CA LEU A 2 0.96 -4.94 21.36
C LEU A 2 -0.55 -4.74 21.63
N ARG A 3 -0.92 -3.73 22.41
CA ARG A 3 -2.32 -3.44 22.79
C ARG A 3 -3.14 -2.78 21.68
N ARG A 4 -2.59 -2.57 20.48
CA ARG A 4 -3.32 -2.02 19.32
C ARG A 4 -4.11 -3.05 18.50
N ALA A 5 -4.29 -4.25 19.07
CA ALA A 5 -5.04 -5.36 18.50
C ALA A 5 -6.04 -5.98 19.49
N ALA A 6 -6.15 -5.44 20.71
CA ALA A 6 -7.34 -5.64 21.52
C ALA A 6 -8.27 -4.52 21.09
N ALA A 7 -9.38 -4.87 20.46
CA ALA A 7 -10.42 -3.92 20.11
C ALA A 7 -10.75 -3.04 21.31
N ALA A 8 -11.25 -1.85 20.98
CA ALA A 8 -11.68 -0.82 21.90
C ALA A 8 -12.72 -1.25 22.95
N ASP A 9 -13.22 -2.50 22.92
CA ASP A 9 -14.08 -3.08 23.93
C ASP A 9 -13.58 -4.48 24.27
N GLY A 10 -13.40 -4.77 25.57
CA GLY A 10 -12.61 -5.89 26.09
C GLY A 10 -13.17 -7.30 25.89
N ASN A 11 -13.57 -7.70 24.68
CA ASN A 11 -14.07 -9.07 24.46
C ASN A 11 -13.66 -9.81 23.17
N ASP A 12 -12.85 -9.25 22.27
CA ASP A 12 -12.35 -10.01 21.10
C ASP A 12 -10.86 -10.35 21.24
N ARG A 13 -10.58 -11.61 21.58
CA ARG A 13 -9.23 -12.19 21.57
C ARG A 13 -8.85 -12.57 20.14
N LEU A 14 -7.98 -11.78 19.51
CA LEU A 14 -7.33 -12.17 18.26
C LEU A 14 -6.22 -13.19 18.54
N ASP A 15 -6.12 -14.23 17.71
CA ASP A 15 -5.01 -15.21 17.77
C ASP A 15 -3.71 -14.63 17.20
N ALA A 16 -3.82 -13.78 16.18
CA ALA A 16 -2.69 -13.09 15.56
C ALA A 16 -3.13 -11.77 14.90
N VAL A 17 -2.16 -10.89 14.63
CA VAL A 17 -2.35 -9.68 13.81
C VAL A 17 -1.20 -9.50 12.85
N VAL A 18 -1.50 -8.94 11.67
CA VAL A 18 -0.51 -8.53 10.68
C VAL A 18 -0.30 -7.02 10.81
N LEU A 19 0.95 -6.61 11.02
CA LEU A 19 1.33 -5.21 11.19
C LEU A 19 2.53 -4.88 10.30
N ALA A 20 2.60 -3.63 9.84
CA ALA A 20 3.75 -3.16 9.10
C ALA A 20 5.01 -3.17 9.98
N PHE A 21 6.03 -3.91 9.55
CA PHE A 21 7.28 -4.06 10.31
C PHE A 21 7.98 -2.72 10.58
N ALA A 22 7.95 -1.78 9.63
CA ALA A 22 8.54 -0.45 9.79
C ALA A 22 7.96 0.31 11.00
N GLY A 23 6.67 0.13 11.30
CA GLY A 23 6.03 0.75 12.47
C GLY A 23 6.52 0.12 13.78
N LEU A 24 6.62 -1.21 13.82
CA LEU A 24 7.14 -1.93 14.99
C LEU A 24 8.59 -1.56 15.28
N ARG A 25 9.43 -1.47 14.24
CA ARG A 25 10.84 -1.06 14.38
C ARG A 25 10.99 0.34 14.95
N ARG A 26 10.25 1.31 14.42
CA ARG A 26 10.31 2.70 14.90
C ARG A 26 9.92 2.84 16.37
N LEU A 27 9.08 1.94 16.87
CA LEU A 27 8.62 1.90 18.25
C LEU A 27 9.50 1.04 19.16
N GLY A 28 10.55 0.38 18.65
CA GLY A 28 11.38 -0.53 19.43
C GLY A 28 10.66 -1.82 19.85
N LEU A 29 9.68 -2.27 19.06
CA LEU A 29 8.80 -3.41 19.38
C LEU A 29 9.13 -4.67 18.57
N GLU A 30 10.30 -4.74 17.93
CA GLU A 30 10.75 -5.87 17.10
C GLU A 30 10.72 -7.22 17.82
N ALA A 31 10.96 -7.24 19.13
CA ALA A 31 10.92 -8.46 19.94
C ALA A 31 9.52 -9.11 20.00
N ASN A 32 8.47 -8.40 19.56
CA ASN A 32 7.11 -8.96 19.46
C ASN A 32 6.81 -9.56 18.08
N VAL A 33 7.72 -9.47 17.11
CA VAL A 33 7.53 -10.00 15.75
C VAL A 33 7.76 -11.51 15.77
N THR A 34 6.75 -12.27 15.39
CA THR A 34 6.84 -13.74 15.26
C THR A 34 7.34 -14.17 13.90
N GLU A 35 6.97 -13.44 12.84
CA GLU A 35 7.31 -13.77 11.45
C GLU A 35 7.37 -12.50 10.61
N LEU A 36 8.33 -12.45 9.67
CA LEU A 36 8.36 -11.47 8.59
C LEU A 36 7.82 -12.13 7.32
N LEU A 37 6.70 -11.62 6.81
CA LEU A 37 6.09 -12.15 5.60
C LEU A 37 6.91 -11.72 4.36
N PRO A 38 7.31 -12.66 3.50
CA PRO A 38 7.96 -12.34 2.22
C PRO A 38 7.05 -11.49 1.32
N VAL A 39 7.66 -10.66 0.49
CA VAL A 39 6.96 -9.76 -0.46
C VAL A 39 6.11 -10.56 -1.46
N GLU A 40 6.59 -11.75 -1.83
CA GLU A 40 5.92 -12.67 -2.75
C GLU A 40 4.64 -13.26 -2.14
N LEU A 41 4.60 -13.37 -0.81
CA LEU A 41 3.45 -13.85 -0.06
C LEU A 41 2.46 -12.72 0.25
N SER A 42 2.95 -11.58 0.72
CA SER A 42 2.14 -10.42 1.11
C SER A 42 2.74 -9.14 0.54
N LEU A 43 2.29 -8.78 -0.67
CA LEU A 43 2.77 -7.59 -1.35
C LEU A 43 2.48 -6.33 -0.50
N PRO A 44 3.46 -5.46 -0.24
CA PRO A 44 3.27 -4.27 0.57
C PRO A 44 2.27 -3.26 -0.02
N ALA A 45 1.59 -2.51 0.86
CA ALA A 45 0.85 -1.32 0.45
C ALA A 45 1.81 -0.28 -0.16
N ALA A 46 1.30 0.52 -1.11
CA ALA A 46 2.06 1.59 -1.74
C ALA A 46 2.66 2.55 -0.69
N GLY A 47 3.98 2.73 -0.72
CA GLY A 47 4.73 3.56 0.21
C GLY A 47 4.90 2.97 1.62
N GLN A 48 4.57 1.70 1.85
CA GLN A 48 4.70 1.09 3.17
C GLN A 48 6.15 1.17 3.67
N GLY A 49 6.34 1.87 4.80
CA GLY A 49 7.65 2.06 5.40
C GLY A 49 8.39 3.32 4.93
N ALA A 50 7.95 3.99 3.86
CA ALA A 50 8.42 5.33 3.54
C ALA A 50 7.79 6.38 4.48
N LEU A 51 8.42 7.55 4.57
CA LEU A 51 7.86 8.74 5.20
C LEU A 51 7.72 9.82 4.12
N ALA A 52 6.62 10.54 4.13
CA ALA A 52 6.40 11.70 3.28
C ALA A 52 6.40 12.95 4.16
N ILE A 53 7.13 13.98 3.73
CA ILE A 53 7.08 15.31 4.35
C ILE A 53 6.38 16.22 3.35
N GLU A 54 5.31 16.86 3.79
CA GLU A 54 4.56 17.80 2.96
C GLU A 54 4.92 19.23 3.36
N ALA A 55 5.33 20.03 2.38
CA ALA A 55 5.63 21.44 2.55
C ALA A 55 4.97 22.24 1.43
N ARG A 56 4.67 23.52 1.70
CA ARG A 56 4.16 24.43 0.67
C ARG A 56 5.28 24.76 -0.31
N LEU A 57 4.98 24.74 -1.61
CA LEU A 57 5.91 25.18 -2.66
C LEU A 57 6.33 26.65 -2.44
N GLY A 58 7.61 26.93 -2.65
CA GLY A 58 8.25 28.22 -2.41
C GLY A 58 8.48 28.56 -0.94
N SER A 59 8.14 27.67 0.00
CA SER A 59 8.36 27.92 1.43
C SER A 59 9.77 27.51 1.88
N PRO A 60 10.29 28.07 2.99
CA PRO A 60 11.51 27.56 3.61
C PRO A 60 11.45 26.06 3.93
N GLY A 61 10.25 25.51 4.13
CA GLY A 61 10.03 24.09 4.34
C GLY A 61 10.41 23.23 3.13
N GLU A 62 10.19 23.70 1.89
CA GLU A 62 10.59 22.98 0.68
C GLU A 62 12.11 22.80 0.64
N THR A 63 12.87 23.89 0.83
CA THR A 63 14.33 23.86 0.89
C THR A 63 14.85 22.98 2.03
N ALA A 64 14.16 22.97 3.17
CA ALA A 64 14.52 22.12 4.32
C ALA A 64 14.28 20.63 4.06
N CYS A 65 13.37 20.26 3.15
CA CYS A 65 13.09 18.87 2.80
C CYS A 65 14.11 18.29 1.81
N THR A 66 14.69 19.11 0.92
CA THR A 66 15.66 18.67 -0.09
C THR A 66 16.77 17.74 0.43
N PRO A 67 17.48 18.06 1.53
CA PRO A 67 18.54 17.17 2.04
C PRO A 67 18.03 15.88 2.70
N LEU A 68 16.72 15.77 2.99
CA LEU A 68 16.10 14.60 3.59
C LEU A 68 15.58 13.59 2.55
N ASP A 69 15.53 13.98 1.26
CA ASP A 69 15.04 13.12 0.19
C ASP A 69 16.05 12.01 -0.13
N ASP A 70 15.58 10.77 -0.10
CA ASP A 70 16.31 9.63 -0.63
C ASP A 70 15.83 9.34 -2.05
N ALA A 71 16.65 9.67 -3.04
CA ALA A 71 16.28 9.60 -4.45
C ALA A 71 15.79 8.20 -4.88
N ARG A 72 16.39 7.13 -4.33
CA ARG A 72 16.00 5.74 -4.61
C ARG A 72 14.59 5.45 -4.10
N THR A 73 14.32 5.76 -2.84
CA THR A 73 13.00 5.59 -2.22
C THR A 73 11.96 6.46 -2.92
N SER A 74 12.29 7.71 -3.21
CA SER A 74 11.43 8.66 -3.93
C SER A 74 11.00 8.11 -5.29
N ARG A 75 11.94 7.57 -6.08
CA ARG A 75 11.64 6.90 -7.36
C ARG A 75 10.70 5.70 -7.20
N CYS A 76 10.96 4.81 -6.24
CA CYS A 76 10.11 3.63 -6.02
C CYS A 76 8.68 4.04 -5.60
N VAL A 77 8.57 4.92 -4.60
CA VAL A 77 7.28 5.38 -4.07
C VAL A 77 6.49 6.17 -5.12
N ARG A 78 7.14 6.95 -6.00
CA ARG A 78 6.47 7.63 -7.12
C ARG A 78 5.82 6.63 -8.07
N ALA A 79 6.46 5.52 -8.40
CA ALA A 79 5.87 4.48 -9.24
C ALA A 79 4.66 3.81 -8.56
N GLU A 80 4.79 3.46 -7.28
CA GLU A 80 3.70 2.86 -6.48
C GLU A 80 2.49 3.81 -6.35
N ARG A 81 2.75 5.11 -6.10
CA ARG A 81 1.70 6.13 -5.99
C ARG A 81 1.04 6.44 -7.34
N ALA A 82 1.79 6.44 -8.44
CA ALA A 82 1.21 6.61 -9.77
C ALA A 82 0.26 5.45 -10.12
N PHE A 83 0.64 4.22 -9.79
CA PHE A 83 -0.26 3.07 -9.86
C PHE A 83 -1.53 3.30 -9.03
N LEU A 84 -1.38 3.66 -7.75
CA LEU A 84 -2.51 3.87 -6.84
C LEU A 84 -3.46 4.98 -7.33
N ALA A 85 -2.90 6.09 -7.81
CA ALA A 85 -3.67 7.20 -8.39
C ALA A 85 -4.45 6.75 -9.63
N ARG A 86 -3.83 5.96 -10.51
CA ARG A 86 -4.44 5.50 -11.77
C ARG A 86 -5.60 4.52 -11.55
N VAL A 87 -5.53 3.66 -10.52
CA VAL A 87 -6.63 2.75 -10.15
C VAL A 87 -7.70 3.42 -9.28
N GLY A 88 -7.48 4.68 -8.88
CA GLY A 88 -8.35 5.42 -7.94
C GLY A 88 -8.34 4.81 -6.54
N GLY A 89 -7.27 4.11 -6.18
CA GLY A 89 -7.18 3.33 -4.95
C GLY A 89 -7.10 4.19 -3.68
N GLY A 90 -7.63 3.67 -2.58
CA GLY A 90 -7.54 4.28 -1.25
C GLY A 90 -7.26 3.21 -0.19
N CYS A 91 -6.95 3.63 1.04
CA CYS A 91 -6.48 2.74 2.12
C CYS A 91 -7.44 1.59 2.50
N THR A 92 -8.71 1.71 2.15
CA THR A 92 -9.74 0.69 2.44
C THR A 92 -9.91 -0.35 1.34
N LEU A 93 -9.25 -0.17 0.20
CA LEU A 93 -9.35 -1.09 -0.93
C LEU A 93 -8.24 -2.15 -0.88
N PRO A 94 -8.53 -3.40 -1.27
CA PRO A 94 -7.56 -4.50 -1.32
C PRO A 94 -6.57 -4.33 -2.48
N ILE A 95 -5.70 -3.33 -2.36
CA ILE A 95 -4.74 -2.91 -3.38
C ILE A 95 -3.35 -2.90 -2.76
N ALA A 96 -2.37 -3.44 -3.48
CA ALA A 96 -0.97 -3.36 -3.08
C ALA A 96 -0.08 -3.06 -4.29
N ALA A 97 1.02 -2.35 -4.05
CA ALA A 97 1.98 -1.94 -5.07
C ALA A 97 3.34 -1.76 -4.42
N TYR A 98 4.35 -2.42 -4.99
CA TYR A 98 5.70 -2.41 -4.44
C TYR A 98 6.74 -2.35 -5.56
N ALA A 99 7.57 -1.32 -5.53
CA ALA A 99 8.64 -1.08 -6.45
C ALA A 99 10.00 -1.30 -5.79
N VAL A 100 10.93 -1.88 -6.55
CA VAL A 100 12.34 -1.98 -6.17
C VAL A 100 13.21 -1.46 -7.30
N GLU A 101 14.33 -0.81 -6.95
CA GLU A 101 15.33 -0.40 -7.93
C GLU A 101 16.23 -1.57 -8.31
N GLU A 102 16.33 -1.83 -9.62
CA GLU A 102 17.21 -2.81 -10.27
C GLU A 102 18.11 -2.07 -11.26
N GLY A 103 19.28 -1.64 -10.79
CA GLY A 103 20.22 -0.82 -11.58
C GLY A 103 19.58 0.48 -12.06
N PRO A 104 19.53 0.77 -13.37
CA PRO A 104 18.92 2.00 -13.88
C PRO A 104 17.37 1.96 -13.89
N THR A 105 16.78 0.78 -13.73
CA THR A 105 15.33 0.57 -13.84
C THR A 105 14.67 0.32 -12.48
N LEU A 106 13.37 0.48 -12.45
CA LEU A 106 12.51 0.01 -11.36
C LEU A 106 11.79 -1.25 -11.82
N TRP A 107 11.58 -2.20 -10.91
CA TRP A 107 10.63 -3.30 -11.06
C TRP A 107 9.45 -3.04 -10.14
N LEU A 108 8.29 -2.76 -10.73
CA LEU A 108 7.03 -2.55 -10.02
C LEU A 108 6.17 -3.80 -10.13
N ARG A 109 5.69 -4.29 -8.99
CA ARG A 109 4.66 -5.33 -8.87
C ARG A 109 3.43 -4.74 -8.24
N ALA A 110 2.25 -5.15 -8.69
CA ALA A 110 1.00 -4.72 -8.10
C ALA A 110 -0.06 -5.82 -8.11
N VAL A 111 -1.01 -5.71 -7.18
CA VAL A 111 -2.17 -6.59 -7.08
C VAL A 111 -3.43 -5.80 -6.73
N ILE A 112 -4.54 -6.19 -7.33
CA ILE A 112 -5.89 -5.79 -6.95
C ILE A 112 -6.66 -7.05 -6.58
N GLY A 113 -7.16 -7.10 -5.35
CA GLY A 113 -7.99 -8.19 -4.85
C GLY A 113 -9.45 -7.79 -4.68
N GLY A 114 -10.29 -8.75 -4.30
CA GLY A 114 -11.67 -8.50 -3.94
C GLY A 114 -12.50 -9.77 -4.00
N ARG A 115 -13.79 -9.63 -3.70
CA ARG A 115 -14.76 -10.72 -3.86
C ARG A 115 -15.43 -10.62 -5.23
N ASP A 116 -15.51 -11.74 -5.94
CA ASP A 116 -16.33 -11.85 -7.14
C ASP A 116 -17.83 -11.87 -6.79
N ARG A 117 -18.69 -11.86 -7.81
CA ARG A 117 -20.16 -11.88 -7.64
C ARG A 117 -20.68 -13.18 -7.01
N ARG A 118 -19.87 -14.23 -6.94
CA ARG A 118 -20.20 -15.53 -6.33
C ARG A 118 -19.66 -15.62 -4.89
N GLY A 119 -19.00 -14.57 -4.39
CA GLY A 119 -18.41 -14.49 -3.06
C GLY A 119 -16.98 -15.06 -2.96
N GLY A 120 -16.42 -15.58 -4.06
CA GLY A 120 -15.04 -16.08 -4.13
C GLY A 120 -14.01 -14.96 -4.14
N VAL A 121 -12.78 -15.24 -3.71
CA VAL A 121 -11.69 -14.25 -3.74
C VAL A 121 -11.00 -14.29 -5.10
N THR A 122 -10.95 -13.15 -5.78
CA THR A 122 -10.24 -12.97 -7.05
C THR A 122 -9.09 -12.00 -6.84
N LEU A 123 -7.97 -12.25 -7.51
CA LEU A 123 -6.80 -11.38 -7.48
C LEU A 123 -6.27 -11.16 -8.91
N HIS A 124 -6.13 -9.91 -9.32
CA HIS A 124 -5.45 -9.52 -10.55
C HIS A 124 -4.07 -8.98 -10.24
N ARG A 125 -3.04 -9.49 -10.93
CA ARG A 125 -1.64 -9.08 -10.78
C ARG A 125 -1.09 -8.50 -12.07
N SER A 126 -0.14 -7.59 -11.92
CA SER A 126 0.72 -7.15 -13.01
C SER A 126 2.08 -6.77 -12.46
N GLU A 127 3.07 -6.85 -13.32
CA GLU A 127 4.41 -6.37 -13.04
C GLU A 127 5.05 -5.83 -14.31
N ALA A 128 5.92 -4.85 -14.16
CA ALA A 128 6.70 -4.32 -15.27
C ALA A 128 8.04 -3.75 -14.78
N ARG A 129 8.96 -3.59 -15.73
CA ARG A 129 10.22 -2.88 -15.53
C ARG A 129 10.24 -1.60 -16.36
N GLY A 130 10.82 -0.54 -15.81
CA GLY A 130 10.94 0.74 -16.50
C GLY A 130 11.76 1.78 -15.71
N SER A 131 12.31 2.77 -16.39
CA SER A 131 13.13 3.82 -15.76
C SER A 131 12.33 5.02 -15.27
N ALA A 132 11.18 5.30 -15.90
CA ALA A 132 10.28 6.41 -15.61
C ALA A 132 9.19 5.99 -14.58
N PRO A 133 9.23 6.47 -13.33
CA PRO A 133 8.37 5.99 -12.25
C PRO A 133 6.88 6.14 -12.54
N GLU A 134 6.43 7.34 -12.92
CA GLU A 134 5.01 7.63 -13.15
C GLU A 134 4.45 6.83 -14.31
N ALA A 135 5.17 6.79 -15.44
CA ALA A 135 4.77 6.03 -16.61
C ALA A 135 4.71 4.53 -16.31
N LEU A 136 5.66 4.01 -15.51
CA LEU A 136 5.65 2.62 -15.06
C LEU A 136 4.42 2.31 -14.20
N GLY A 137 4.11 3.18 -13.24
CA GLY A 137 2.93 3.05 -12.38
C GLY A 137 1.62 3.02 -13.16
N THR A 138 1.44 3.98 -14.08
CA THR A 138 0.27 4.05 -14.96
C THR A 138 0.15 2.80 -15.84
N LYS A 139 1.26 2.35 -16.45
CA LYS A 139 1.28 1.15 -17.29
C LYS A 139 0.82 -0.09 -16.53
N VAL A 140 1.38 -0.33 -15.34
CA VAL A 140 1.00 -1.49 -14.51
C VAL A 140 -0.47 -1.42 -14.10
N ALA A 141 -0.98 -0.23 -13.79
CA ALA A 141 -2.37 -0.03 -13.44
C ALA A 141 -3.31 -0.37 -14.62
N GLU A 142 -3.03 0.16 -15.80
CA GLU A 142 -3.81 -0.11 -17.02
C GLU A 142 -3.85 -1.60 -17.33
N ASP A 143 -2.69 -2.26 -17.24
CA ASP A 143 -2.56 -3.69 -17.51
C ASP A 143 -3.39 -4.55 -16.51
N ILE A 144 -3.55 -4.11 -15.26
CA ILE A 144 -4.45 -4.77 -14.28
C ILE A 144 -5.92 -4.46 -14.56
N LEU A 145 -6.25 -3.20 -14.87
CA LEU A 145 -7.63 -2.77 -15.11
C LEU A 145 -8.22 -3.46 -16.34
N ASP A 146 -7.45 -3.57 -17.42
CA ASP A 146 -7.83 -4.25 -18.67
C ASP A 146 -8.08 -5.75 -18.47
N ARG A 147 -7.43 -6.36 -17.46
CA ARG A 147 -7.64 -7.76 -17.06
C ARG A 147 -8.86 -7.98 -16.16
N GLY A 148 -9.67 -6.95 -15.91
CA GLY A 148 -10.88 -7.05 -15.09
C GLY A 148 -10.71 -6.52 -13.65
N GLY A 149 -9.64 -5.78 -13.37
CA GLY A 149 -9.42 -5.16 -12.07
C GLY A 149 -10.49 -4.12 -11.70
N LEU A 150 -11.06 -3.41 -12.68
CA LEU A 150 -12.03 -2.35 -12.42
C LEU A 150 -13.34 -2.85 -11.77
N PRO A 151 -14.05 -3.86 -12.33
CA PRO A 151 -15.22 -4.45 -11.67
C PRO A 151 -14.97 -4.92 -10.23
N LEU A 152 -13.76 -5.41 -9.94
CA LEU A 152 -13.38 -5.91 -8.62
C LEU A 152 -13.21 -4.78 -7.60
N LEU A 153 -12.64 -3.65 -8.04
CA LEU A 153 -12.55 -2.43 -7.25
C LEU A 153 -13.92 -1.84 -6.95
N ASP A 154 -14.80 -1.76 -7.94
CA ASP A 154 -16.14 -1.19 -7.78
C ASP A 154 -16.98 -2.00 -6.79
N ALA A 155 -16.91 -3.34 -6.87
CA ALA A 155 -17.53 -4.23 -5.90
C ALA A 155 -16.97 -4.01 -4.47
N SER A 156 -15.66 -3.80 -4.35
CA SER A 156 -15.00 -3.55 -3.06
C SER A 156 -15.39 -2.19 -2.47
N ARG A 157 -15.54 -1.15 -3.30
CA ARG A 157 -16.02 0.18 -2.87
C ARG A 157 -17.45 0.11 -2.32
N ALA A 158 -18.34 -0.58 -3.02
CA ALA A 158 -19.73 -0.73 -2.59
C ALA A 158 -19.84 -1.43 -1.22
N GLN A 159 -18.94 -2.41 -0.94
CA GLN A 159 -18.87 -3.08 0.35
C GLN A 159 -18.28 -2.17 1.44
N ALA A 160 -17.29 -1.34 1.12
CA ALA A 160 -16.69 -0.41 2.08
C ALA A 160 -17.68 0.68 2.56
N VAL A 161 -18.63 1.10 1.71
CA VAL A 161 -19.70 2.06 2.06
C VAL A 161 -20.76 1.43 2.99
N GLY A 162 -20.84 0.10 3.05
CA GLY A 162 -21.76 -0.63 3.93
C GLY A 162 -21.24 -0.92 5.35
N LEU A 163 -20.02 -0.47 5.69
CA LEU A 163 -19.48 -0.60 7.04
C LEU A 163 -20.04 0.55 7.90
N PRO A 164 -20.60 0.28 9.10
CA PRO A 164 -21.04 1.34 9.99
C PRO A 164 -19.88 2.29 10.29
N GLU A 165 -20.13 3.60 10.32
CA GLU A 165 -19.14 4.58 10.78
C GLU A 165 -18.64 4.14 12.16
N ALA A 166 -17.31 4.08 12.31
CA ALA A 166 -16.70 3.81 13.61
C ALA A 166 -17.16 4.91 14.56
N ASN A 167 -18.11 4.58 15.43
CA ASN A 167 -18.70 5.51 16.37
C ASN A 167 -17.61 5.93 17.36
N HIS A 168 -17.02 7.10 17.13
CA HIS A 168 -16.14 7.73 18.09
C HIS A 168 -17.01 8.49 19.10
N THR A 169 -17.37 7.80 20.18
CA THR A 169 -17.81 8.41 21.44
C THR A 169 -16.84 8.04 22.54
#